data_AF-A0A7K1ESJ4-F1
#
_entry.id   AF-A0A7K1ESJ4-F1
#
_cell.length_a   1.000
_cell.length_b   1.000
_cell.length_c   1.000
_cell.angle_alpha   90.00
_cell.angle_beta   90.00
_cell.angle_gamma   90.00
#
_symmetry.space_group_name_H-M   'P 1'
#
loop_
_entity.id
_entity.type
_entity.pdbx_description
1 polymer ?
#
loop_
_entity_poly.entity_id
_entity_poly.type
_entity_poly.pdbx_seq_one_letter_code
_entity_poly.pdbx_strand_id
1 'polypeptide(L)' 'MTTRKIWRGFASDNYAGVHPAVFEAMIAVNDGHEIAYGEDTETVKFDQVVIENFGPKA' A
#
# COMPACT_ATOMS: atom_id res chain seq x y z
N MET A 1 -14.71 28.05 -3.94
CA MET A 1 -14.06 26.74 -3.81
C MET A 1 -13.54 26.35 -5.18
N THR A 2 -12.24 26.14 -5.33
CA THR A 2 -11.66 25.66 -6.59
C THR A 2 -11.91 24.16 -6.69
N THR A 3 -12.70 23.73 -7.68
CA THR A 3 -12.96 22.31 -7.91
C THR A 3 -11.69 21.66 -8.46
N ARG A 4 -11.21 20.58 -7.82
CA ARG A 4 -10.09 19.81 -8.35
C ARG A 4 -10.47 19.27 -9.74
N LYS A 5 -9.76 19.67 -10.78
CA LYS A 5 -9.90 19.08 -12.11
C LYS A 5 -9.26 17.68 -12.09
N ILE A 6 -10.10 16.65 -11.94
CA ILE A 6 -9.65 15.26 -12.09
C ILE A 6 -9.38 15.05 -13.58
N TRP A 7 -8.10 14.95 -13.93
CA TRP A 7 -7.69 14.62 -15.28
C TRP A 7 -7.90 13.13 -15.52
N ARG A 8 -8.59 12.80 -16.61
CA ARG A 8 -8.74 11.44 -17.12
C ARG A 8 -7.96 11.37 -18.43
N GLY A 9 -6.94 10.53 -18.48
CA GLY A 9 -6.07 10.37 -19.64
C GLY A 9 -5.42 8.98 -19.65
N PHE A 10 -4.90 8.58 -20.80
CA PHE A 10 -4.24 7.28 -21.01
C PHE A 10 -2.71 7.41 -21.07
N ALA A 11 -2.14 8.42 -20.40
CA ALA A 11 -0.71 8.72 -20.51
C ALA A 11 0.16 7.72 -19.72
N SER A 12 -0.10 7.56 -18.42
CA SER A 12 0.58 6.59 -17.56
C SER A 12 -0.32 6.20 -16.40
N ASP A 13 -0.16 4.96 -15.93
CA ASP A 13 -0.80 4.40 -14.74
C ASP A 13 -0.27 5.01 -13.43
N ASN A 14 0.98 5.48 -13.40
CA ASN A 14 1.55 6.15 -12.22
C ASN A 14 0.92 7.52 -11.90
N TYR A 15 0.02 8.00 -12.76
CA TYR A 15 -0.85 9.15 -12.49
C TYR A 15 -2.10 8.78 -11.68
N ALA A 16 -2.37 7.49 -11.49
CA ALA A 16 -3.43 7.03 -10.61
C ALA A 16 -3.12 7.40 -9.15
N GLY A 17 -4.19 7.70 -8.39
CA GLY A 17 -4.09 7.78 -6.94
C GLY A 17 -4.02 6.40 -6.31
N VAL A 18 -3.74 6.36 -5.01
CA VAL A 18 -3.78 5.14 -4.21
C VAL A 18 -5.22 4.63 -4.10
N HIS A 19 -5.43 3.32 -4.19
CA HIS A 19 -6.74 2.68 -4.05
C HIS A 19 -7.30 2.90 -2.62
N PRO A 20 -8.61 3.15 -2.42
CA PRO A 20 -9.18 3.43 -1.10
C PRO A 20 -8.83 2.40 -0.02
N ALA A 21 -8.93 1.10 -0.34
CA ALA A 21 -8.58 0.03 0.60
C ALA A 21 -7.10 0.06 1.05
N VAL A 22 -6.18 0.54 0.19
CA VAL A 22 -4.76 0.69 0.57
C VAL A 22 -4.59 1.88 1.51
N PHE A 23 -5.29 2.99 1.25
CA PHE A 23 -5.32 4.12 2.18
C PHE A 23 -5.90 3.74 3.55
N GLU A 24 -6.96 2.95 3.58
CA GLU A 24 -7.56 2.45 4.82
C GLU A 24 -6.59 1.55 5.60
N ALA A 25 -5.88 0.66 4.92
CA ALA A 25 -4.84 -0.18 5.53
C ALA A 25 -3.70 0.67 6.14
N MET A 26 -3.23 1.71 5.43
CA MET A 26 -2.23 2.64 5.96
C MET A 26 -2.73 3.36 7.22
N ILE A 27 -3.99 3.80 7.24
CA ILE A 27 -4.58 4.46 8.42
C ILE A 27 -4.67 3.48 9.59
N ALA A 28 -5.06 2.23 9.35
CA ALA A 28 -5.25 1.22 10.38
C ALA A 28 -3.96 0.88 11.16
N VAL A 29 -2.79 1.11 10.56
CA VAL A 29 -1.48 0.80 11.16
C VAL A 29 -0.72 2.05 11.61
N ASN A 30 -1.34 3.24 11.52
CA ASN A 30 -0.71 4.52 11.82
C ASN A 30 -0.83 4.90 13.32
N ASP A 31 -0.82 3.92 14.22
CA ASP A 31 -0.83 4.14 15.67
C ASP A 31 0.41 3.52 16.32
N GLY A 32 0.94 4.17 17.35
CA GLY A 32 2.12 3.71 18.08
C GLY A 32 3.44 3.76 17.28
N HIS A 33 4.35 2.83 17.62
CA HIS A 33 5.69 2.73 17.04
C HIS A 33 6.01 1.28 16.70
N GLU A 34 6.68 1.08 15.56
CA GLU A 34 7.14 -0.21 15.04
C GLU A 34 8.64 -0.13 14.70
N ILE A 35 9.28 -1.29 14.55
CA ILE A 35 10.71 -1.36 14.21
C ILE A 35 10.91 -0.92 12.75
N ALA A 36 11.92 -0.11 12.49
CA ALA A 36 12.22 0.38 11.14
C ALA A 36 12.91 -0.70 10.28
N TYR A 37 13.07 -0.40 8.99
CA TYR A 37 13.86 -1.21 8.04
C TYR A 37 13.33 -2.63 7.77
N GLY A 38 12.01 -2.82 7.84
CA GLY A 38 11.34 -4.05 7.42
C GLY A 38 11.19 -5.11 8.51
N GLU A 39 11.54 -4.79 9.75
CA GLU A 39 11.33 -5.67 10.91
C GLU A 39 9.97 -5.43 11.60
N ASP A 40 9.05 -4.70 10.95
CA ASP A 40 7.71 -4.40 11.45
C ASP A 40 6.69 -5.52 11.16
N THR A 41 5.57 -5.46 11.87
CA THR A 41 4.51 -6.48 11.76
C THR A 41 3.82 -6.53 10.40
N GLU A 42 3.74 -5.43 9.64
CA GLU A 42 3.12 -5.42 8.31
C GLU A 42 4.05 -6.02 7.26
N THR A 43 5.37 -5.80 7.37
CA THR A 43 6.36 -6.46 6.52
C THR A 43 6.34 -7.98 6.70
N VAL A 44 6.22 -8.48 7.94
CA VAL A 44 6.06 -9.93 8.21
C VAL A 44 4.78 -10.49 7.58
N LYS A 45 3.66 -9.77 7.64
CA LYS A 45 2.41 -10.18 6.98
C LYS A 45 2.56 -10.21 5.46
N PHE A 46 3.24 -9.22 4.90
CA PHE A 46 3.52 -9.18 3.47
C PHE A 46 4.34 -10.39 3.02
N ASP A 47 5.41 -10.75 3.72
CA ASP A 47 6.24 -11.92 3.43
C ASP A 47 5.40 -13.21 3.42
N GLN A 48 4.50 -13.36 4.40
CA GLN A 48 3.59 -14.49 4.47
C GLN A 48 2.65 -14.56 3.26
N VAL A 49 2.06 -13.43 2.86
CA VAL A 49 1.19 -13.35 1.67
C VAL A 49 1.97 -13.65 0.39
N VAL A 50 3.23 -13.21 0.30
CA VAL A 50 4.12 -13.53 -0.83
C VAL A 50 4.39 -15.03 -0.89
N ILE A 51 4.76 -15.66 0.22
CA ILE A 51 4.98 -17.10 0.31
C ILE A 51 3.70 -17.89 -0.05
N GLU A 52 2.53 -17.44 0.40
CA GLU A 52 1.25 -18.08 0.10
C GLU A 52 0.91 -18.05 -1.39
N ASN A 53 1.15 -16.91 -2.05
CA ASN A 53 0.79 -16.73 -3.46
C ASN A 53 1.84 -17.30 -4.43
N PHE A 54 3.12 -17.26 -4.06
CA PHE A 54 4.24 -17.55 -4.95
C PHE A 54 5.08 -18.77 -4.51
N GLY A 55 4.86 -19.28 -3.30
CA GLY A 55 5.46 -20.50 -2.77
C GLY A 55 6.64 -20.26 -1.81
N PRO A 56 7.16 -21.31 -1.15
CA PRO A 56 8.16 -21.21 -0.07
C PRO A 56 9.55 -20.68 -0.45
N LYS A 57 9.79 -20.40 -1.73
CA LYS A 57 11.06 -19.86 -2.26
C LYS A 57 10.90 -18.45 -2.84
N ALA A 58 9.73 -17.85 -2.65
CA ALA A 58 9.47 -16.46 -2.99
C ALA A 58 10.33 -15.53 -2.14
#